data_AF-A0A382Y830-F1
#
_entry.id   AF-A0A382Y830-F1
#
_cell.length_a   1.000
_cell.length_b   1.000
_cell.length_c   1.000
_cell.angle_alpha   90.00
_cell.angle_beta   90.00
_cell.angle_gamma   90.00
#
_symmetry.space_group_name_H-M   'P 1'
#
loop_
_entity.id
_entity.type
_entity.pdbx_description
1 polymer ?
#
loop_
_entity_poly.entity_id
_entity_poly.type
_entity_poly.pdbx_seq_one_letter_code
_entity_poly.pdbx_strand_id
1 'polypeptide(L)' 'MKSKQPRKQRRARYTAPYHRRHREMSAPIDRGLRERQLSRGFLYPRAIPVRKGDRVLIVRGEGRTGSASKVAK' A
#
# COMPACT_ATOMS: atom_id res chain seq x y z
N MET A 1 20.54 -1.89 -2.36
CA MET A 1 20.90 -3.30 -2.10
C MET A 1 20.25 -3.77 -0.79
N LYS A 2 19.46 -4.86 -0.79
CA LYS A 2 18.87 -5.41 0.45
C LYS A 2 19.89 -6.36 1.10
N SER A 3 20.16 -6.20 2.39
CA SER A 3 21.07 -7.11 3.12
C SER A 3 20.48 -8.52 3.16
N LYS A 4 21.27 -9.57 2.87
CA LYS A 4 20.84 -10.96 3.01
C LYS A 4 20.57 -11.38 4.46
N GLN A 5 21.12 -10.65 5.44
CA GLN A 5 21.03 -11.00 6.86
C GLN A 5 19.64 -10.64 7.44
N PRO A 6 18.84 -11.62 7.91
CA PRO A 6 17.49 -11.37 8.41
C PRO A 6 17.44 -10.41 9.60
N ARG A 7 18.42 -10.49 10.51
CA ARG A 7 18.54 -9.59 11.67
C ARG A 7 18.62 -8.13 11.23
N LYS A 8 19.42 -7.82 10.21
CA LYS A 8 19.59 -6.45 9.70
C LYS A 8 18.32 -5.96 9.00
N GLN A 9 17.63 -6.82 8.25
CA GLN A 9 16.35 -6.47 7.62
C GLN A 9 15.25 -6.15 8.65
N ARG A 10 15.15 -6.95 9.73
CA ARG A 10 14.21 -6.69 10.83
C ARG A 10 14.52 -5.36 11.51
N ARG A 11 15.77 -5.14 11.92
CA ARG A 11 16.20 -3.88 12.55
C ARG A 11 15.85 -2.68 11.67
N ALA A 12 16.15 -2.75 10.36
CA ALA A 12 15.86 -1.66 9.43
C ALA A 12 14.37 -1.28 9.35
N ARG A 13 13.45 -2.26 9.39
CA ARG A 13 12.00 -2.00 9.41
C ARG A 13 11.55 -1.40 10.74
N TYR A 14 12.00 -1.96 11.87
CA TYR A 14 11.61 -1.47 13.19
C TYR A 14 12.12 -0.05 13.47
N THR A 15 13.33 0.28 13.01
CA THR A 15 13.95 1.59 13.23
C THR A 15 13.79 2.55 12.04
N ALA A 16 12.88 2.28 11.10
CA ALA A 16 12.70 3.14 9.93
C ALA A 16 12.17 4.53 10.31
N PRO A 17 12.68 5.63 9.71
CA PRO A 17 12.14 6.98 9.92
C PRO A 17 10.78 7.17 9.22
N TYR A 18 9.99 8.17 9.64
CA TYR A 18 8.60 8.35 9.19
C TYR A 18 8.42 8.42 7.66
N HIS A 19 9.26 9.16 6.96
CA HIS A 19 9.18 9.27 5.49
C HIS A 19 9.42 7.93 4.78
N ARG A 20 10.20 7.02 5.39
CA ARG A 20 10.41 5.66 4.87
C ARG A 20 9.25 4.74 5.22
N ARG A 21 8.72 4.83 6.45
CA ARG A 21 7.51 4.10 6.85
C ARG A 21 6.33 4.36 5.93
N HIS A 22 6.14 5.61 5.50
CA HIS A 22 5.06 5.95 4.56
C HIS A 22 5.16 5.18 3.24
N ARG A 23 6.37 5.03 2.67
CA ARG A 23 6.57 4.24 1.45
C ARG A 23 6.36 2.74 1.68
N GLU A 24 6.75 2.24 2.85
CA GLU A 24 6.56 0.83 3.23
C GLU A 24 5.08 0.48 3.42
N MET A 25 4.24 1.43 3.84
CA MET A 25 2.77 1.30 3.97
C MET A 25 2.04 1.53 2.64
N SER A 26 2.51 0.89 1.57
CA SER A 26 1.85 0.93 0.25
C SER A 26 0.89 -0.24 0.07
N ALA A 27 -0.26 0.03 -0.55
CA ALA A 27 -1.24 -0.99 -0.91
C ALA A 27 -1.35 -1.15 -2.43
N PRO A 28 -1.65 -2.36 -2.95
CA PRO A 28 -1.93 -2.57 -4.36
C PRO A 28 -3.14 -1.77 -4.83
N ILE A 29 -3.08 -1.26 -6.06
CA ILE A 29 -4.22 -0.59 -6.69
C ILE A 29 -5.18 -1.64 -7.25
N ASP A 30 -6.47 -1.36 -7.17
CA ASP A 30 -7.50 -2.14 -7.86
C ASP A 30 -7.23 -2.23 -9.37
N ARG A 31 -7.44 -3.42 -9.95
CA ARG A 31 -7.13 -3.68 -11.36
C ARG A 31 -7.99 -2.80 -12.28
N GLY A 32 -9.29 -2.71 -11.99
CA GLY A 32 -10.21 -1.89 -12.77
C GLY A 32 -9.91 -0.39 -12.63
N LEU A 33 -9.52 0.08 -11.44
CA LEU A 33 -9.03 1.45 -11.28
C LEU A 33 -7.78 1.72 -12.13
N ARG A 34 -6.81 0.80 -12.14
CA ARG A 34 -5.58 0.95 -12.92
C ARG A 34 -5.85 0.96 -14.42
N GLU A 35 -6.71 0.08 -14.92
CA GLU A 35 -7.13 0.03 -16.34
C GLU A 35 -7.87 1.31 -16.75
N ARG A 36 -8.81 1.80 -15.92
CA ARG A 36 -9.52 3.06 -16.15
C ARG A 36 -8.61 4.28 -16.18
N GLN A 37 -7.54 4.28 -15.40
CA GLN A 37 -6.56 5.37 -15.44
C GLN A 37 -5.66 5.25 -16.68
N LEU A 38 -5.29 4.03 -17.06
CA LEU A 38 -4.53 3.78 -18.28
C LEU A 38 -5.29 4.24 -19.53
N SER A 39 -6.59 3.99 -19.61
CA SER A 39 -7.42 4.46 -20.73
C SER A 39 -7.56 5.99 -20.79
N ARG A 40 -7.33 6.68 -19.67
CA ARG A 40 -7.25 8.15 -19.58
C ARG A 40 -5.84 8.69 -19.87
N GLY A 41 -4.89 7.84 -20.25
CA GLY A 41 -3.50 8.21 -20.51
C GLY A 41 -2.61 8.27 -19.26
N PHE A 42 -3.11 7.91 -18.07
CA PHE A 42 -2.36 7.94 -16.82
C PHE A 42 -1.92 6.54 -16.39
N LEU A 43 -0.60 6.28 -16.43
CA LEU A 43 -0.05 5.02 -15.94
C LEU A 43 0.17 5.05 -14.42
N TYR A 44 -0.71 4.39 -13.68
CA TYR A 44 -0.55 4.24 -12.24
C TYR A 44 0.44 3.10 -11.90
N PRO A 45 1.25 3.26 -10.83
CA PRO A 45 2.12 2.20 -10.34
C PRO A 45 1.29 1.03 -9.79
N ARG A 46 1.92 -0.13 -9.55
CA ARG A 46 1.18 -1.31 -9.05
C ARG A 46 0.70 -1.15 -7.60
N ALA A 47 1.38 -0.32 -6.82
CA ALA A 47 1.03 -0.01 -5.43
C ALA A 47 1.33 1.46 -5.13
N ILE A 48 0.51 2.07 -4.27
CA ILE A 48 0.64 3.46 -3.82
C ILE A 48 0.56 3.50 -2.28
N PRO A 49 1.32 4.39 -1.61
CA PRO A 49 1.15 4.67 -0.19
C PRO A 49 -0.28 5.07 0.15
N VAL A 50 -0.89 4.39 1.12
CA VAL A 50 -2.28 4.67 1.53
C VAL A 50 -2.34 6.03 2.22
N ARG A 51 -3.38 6.82 1.90
CA ARG A 51 -3.64 8.13 2.51
C ARG A 51 -4.99 8.13 3.24
N LYS A 52 -5.10 9.07 4.18
CA LYS A 52 -6.36 9.33 4.90
C LYS A 52 -7.42 9.76 3.90
N GLY A 53 -8.61 9.19 4.00
CA GLY A 53 -9.72 9.48 3.09
C GLY A 53 -9.82 8.58 1.86
N ASP A 54 -8.81 7.76 1.57
CA ASP A 54 -8.88 6.77 0.49
C ASP A 54 -9.95 5.72 0.78
N ARG A 55 -10.59 5.20 -0.28
CA ARG A 55 -11.47 4.03 -0.21
C ARG A 55 -10.65 2.77 -0.50
N VAL A 56 -10.64 1.85 0.43
CA VAL A 56 -9.85 0.61 0.37
C VAL A 56 -10.74 -0.61 0.61
N LEU A 57 -10.35 -1.74 0.04
CA LEU A 57 -10.98 -3.03 0.30
C LEU A 57 -10.04 -3.87 1.15
N ILE A 58 -10.55 -4.41 2.27
CA ILE A 58 -9.78 -5.33 3.11
C ILE A 58 -9.89 -6.73 2.50
N VAL A 59 -8.78 -7.26 1.99
CA VAL A 59 -8.77 -8.52 1.21
C VAL A 59 -8.50 -9.76 2.07
N ARG A 60 -7.88 -9.60 3.25
CA ARG A 60 -7.47 -10.71 4.14
C ARG A 60 -7.63 -10.34 5.62
N GLY A 61 -7.71 -11.35 6.49
CA GLY A 61 -7.90 -11.19 7.94
C GLY A 61 -9.37 -11.12 8.34
N GLU A 62 -9.64 -10.98 9.64
CA GLU A 62 -10.99 -10.92 10.22
C GLU A 62 -11.79 -9.71 9.75
N GLY A 63 -11.13 -8.59 9.46
CA GLY A 63 -11.75 -7.38 8.91
C GLY A 63 -12.12 -7.46 7.43
N ARG A 64 -11.99 -8.64 6.79
CA ARG A 64 -12.34 -8.82 5.37
C ARG A 64 -13.84 -8.65 5.20
N THR A 65 -14.20 -7.70 4.34
CA THR A 65 -15.59 -7.42 3.98
C THR A 65 -15.75 -7.47 2.46
N GLY A 66 -16.99 -7.55 1.99
CA GLY A 66 -17.30 -7.51 0.56
C GLY A 66 -17.31 -6.10 -0.04
N SER A 67 -17.17 -5.06 0.79
CA SER A 67 -17.34 -3.66 0.41
C SER A 67 -16.12 -2.82 0.76
N ALA A 68 -15.91 -1.75 -0.01
CA ALA A 68 -14.82 -0.82 0.24
C ALA A 68 -15.15 0.11 1.42
N SER A 69 -14.26 0.18 2.40
CA SER A 69 -14.33 1.07 3.56
C SER A 69 -13.40 2.29 3.38
N LYS A 70 -13.68 3.36 4.12
CA LYS A 70 -12.87 4.58 4.10
C LYS A 70 -11.77 4.51 5.15
N VAL A 71 -10.54 4.89 4.80
CA VAL A 71 -9.45 5.02 5.77
C VAL A 71 -9.72 6.22 6.68
N ALA A 72 -9.90 5.93 7.97
CA ALA A 72 -10.17 6.91 9.02
C ALA A 72 -8.99 7.87 9.28
N LYS A 73 -9.24 8.91 10.07
CA LYS A 73 -8.25 9.92 10.46
C LYS A 73 -7.28 9.41 11.51
#